data_AF-A0A2W5QGN4-F1
#
_entry.id   AF-A0A2W5QGN4-F1
#
_cell.length_a   1.000
_cell.length_b   1.000
_cell.length_c   1.000
_cell.angle_alpha   90.00
_cell.angle_beta   90.00
_cell.angle_gamma   90.00
#
_symmetry.space_group_name_H-M   'P 1'
#
loop_
_entity.id
_entity.type
_entity.pdbx_description
1 polymer ?
#
loop_
_entity_poly.entity_id
_entity_poly.type
_entity_poly.pdbx_seq_one_letter_code
_entity_poly.pdbx_strand_id
1 'polypeptide(L)' 'MSDRFAVLPQYLYPKQALTSFAGWVAGKERGSVTTWIVRRFVAKYDVNMAEAVESDISR' A
#
# COMPACT_ATOMS: atom_id res chain seq x y z
N MET A 1 -5.55 13.02 28.78
CA MET A 1 -6.61 11.99 28.70
C MET A 1 -7.15 11.77 27.27
N SER A 2 -6.58 12.37 26.22
CA SER A 2 -7.03 12.19 24.82
C SER A 2 -6.27 11.07 24.08
N ASP A 3 -5.12 10.63 24.60
CA ASP A 3 -4.25 9.66 23.93
C ASP A 3 -4.86 8.26 23.82
N ARG A 4 -5.77 7.91 24.74
CA ARG A 4 -6.42 6.57 24.76
C ARG A 4 -7.45 6.40 23.63
N PHE A 5 -8.06 7.50 23.17
CA PHE A 5 -8.99 7.49 22.04
C PHE A 5 -8.28 7.47 20.69
N ALA A 6 -7.06 8.00 20.61
CA ALA A 6 -6.25 7.94 19.39
C ALA A 6 -5.73 6.51 19.10
N VAL A 7 -5.46 5.71 20.14
CA VAL A 7 -5.00 4.32 20.01
C VAL A 7 -6.13 3.31 19.90
N LEU A 8 -7.36 3.66 20.28
CA LEU A 8 -8.54 2.79 20.18
C LEU A 8 -8.77 2.23 18.76
N PRO A 9 -8.68 3.04 17.69
CA PRO A 9 -8.68 2.52 16.33
C PRO A 9 -7.59 1.47 16.12
N GLN A 10 -6.39 1.66 16.66
CA GLN A 10 -5.25 0.74 16.51
C GLN A 10 -5.45 -0.63 17.19
N TYR A 11 -6.33 -0.71 18.19
CA TYR A 11 -6.78 -1.98 18.79
C TYR A 11 -7.96 -2.61 18.05
N LEU A 12 -8.79 -1.80 17.39
CA LEU A 12 -9.97 -2.26 16.65
C LEU A 12 -9.68 -2.61 15.19
N TYR A 13 -8.58 -2.10 14.62
CA TYR A 13 -8.20 -2.44 13.25
C TYR A 13 -7.89 -3.94 13.16
N PRO A 14 -8.60 -4.70 12.31
CA PRO A 14 -8.31 -6.11 12.10
C PRO A 14 -7.04 -6.21 11.25
N LYS A 15 -5.87 -6.08 11.89
CA LYS A 15 -4.55 -6.04 11.24
C LYS A 15 -4.36 -7.24 10.31
N GLN A 16 -4.78 -8.43 10.75
CA GLN A 16 -4.70 -9.64 9.96
C GLN A 16 -5.58 -9.58 8.70
N ALA A 17 -6.81 -9.07 8.79
CA ALA A 17 -7.69 -8.93 7.64
C ALA A 17 -7.13 -7.94 6.61
N LEU A 18 -6.53 -6.84 7.06
CA LEU A 18 -5.86 -5.88 6.19
C LEU A 18 -4.64 -6.50 5.50
N THR A 19 -3.83 -7.27 6.23
CA THR A 19 -2.68 -7.99 5.65
C THR A 19 -3.14 -9.05 4.63
N SER A 20 -4.17 -9.83 4.95
CA SER A 20 -4.72 -10.82 4.02
C SER A 20 -5.34 -10.17 2.79
N PHE A 21 -6.04 -9.04 2.94
CA PHE A 21 -6.56 -8.27 1.82
C PHE A 21 -5.45 -7.71 0.94
N ALA A 22 -4.41 -7.13 1.54
CA ALA A 22 -3.24 -6.64 0.80
C ALA A 22 -2.56 -7.77 0.02
N GLY A 23 -2.37 -8.93 0.66
CA GLY A 23 -1.83 -10.13 0.00
C GLY A 23 -2.73 -10.63 -1.13
N TRP A 24 -4.05 -10.55 -0.99
CA TRP A 24 -5.00 -10.91 -2.05
C TRP A 24 -4.97 -9.94 -3.24
N VAL A 25 -4.81 -8.63 -2.96
CA VAL A 25 -4.67 -7.61 -4.00
C VAL A 25 -3.32 -7.76 -4.72
N ALA A 26 -2.25 -8.05 -3.99
CA ALA A 26 -0.90 -8.23 -4.54
C ALA A 26 -0.67 -9.59 -5.22
N GLY A 27 -1.38 -10.64 -4.80
CA GLY A 27 -1.17 -12.01 -5.25
C GLY A 27 -1.82 -12.37 -6.59
N LYS A 28 -2.59 -11.46 -7.20
CA LYS A 28 -3.07 -11.62 -8.58
C LYS A 28 -2.40 -10.55 -9.43
N GLU A 29 -1.74 -10.97 -10.52
CA GLU A 29 -1.33 -10.06 -11.60
C GLU A 29 -2.59 -9.45 -12.21
N ARG A 30 -3.06 -8.33 -11.65
CA ARG A 30 -4.22 -7.58 -12.14
C ARG A 30 -3.81 -6.49 -13.13
N GLY A 31 -2.60 -6.58 -13.68
CA GLY A 31 -2.03 -5.65 -14.65
C GLY A 31 -2.26 -4.19 -14.23
N SER A 32 -3.22 -3.55 -14.90
CA SER A 32 -3.57 -2.13 -14.71
C SER A 32 -3.91 -1.72 -13.28
N VAL A 33 -4.52 -2.58 -12.47
CA VAL A 33 -4.89 -2.24 -11.07
C VAL A 33 -3.65 -2.18 -10.18
N THR A 34 -2.75 -3.15 -10.29
CA THR A 34 -1.50 -3.18 -9.51
C THR A 34 -0.57 -2.06 -9.94
N THR A 35 -0.43 -1.80 -11.25
CA THR A 35 0.34 -0.67 -11.78
C THR A 35 -0.20 0.66 -11.28
N TRP A 36 -1.53 0.84 -11.27
CA TRP A 36 -2.14 2.07 -10.75
C TRP A 36 -1.86 2.28 -9.25
N ILE A 37 -1.92 1.22 -8.44
CA ILE A 37 -1.59 1.29 -7.00
C ILE A 37 -0.13 1.70 -6.81
N VAL A 38 0.80 1.07 -7.54
CA VAL A 38 2.24 1.39 -7.47
C VAL A 38 2.48 2.83 -7.89
N ARG A 39 1.90 3.28 -9.01
CA ARG A 39 2.04 4.68 -9.47
C ARG A 39 1.55 5.68 -8.42
N ARG A 40 0.40 5.39 -7.79
CA ARG A 40 -0.12 6.23 -6.71
C ARG A 40 0.76 6.21 -5.48
N PHE A 41 1.38 5.07 -5.15
CA PHE A 41 2.34 4.95 -4.05
C PHE A 41 3.58 5.81 -4.30
N VAL A 42 4.18 5.71 -5.50
CA VAL A 42 5.33 6.52 -5.91
C VAL A 42 5.01 8.01 -5.80
N ALA A 43 3.89 8.45 -6.36
CA ALA A 43 3.48 9.86 -6.32
C ALA A 43 3.16 10.37 -4.91
N LYS A 44 2.63 9.50 -4.03
CA LYS A 44 2.25 9.89 -2.66
C LYS A 44 3.46 9.98 -1.72
N TYR A 45 4.43 9.11 -1.90
CA TYR A 45 5.59 8.98 -1.01
C TYR A 45 6.88 9.51 -1.63
N ASP A 46 6.81 10.14 -2.79
CA ASP A 46 7.95 10.70 -3.54
C ASP A 46 9.08 9.68 -3.71
N VAL A 47 8.71 8.47 -4.14
CA VAL A 47 9.66 7.37 -4.27
C VAL A 47 10.61 7.64 -5.44
N ASN A 48 11.91 7.57 -5.18
CA ASN A 48 12.92 7.70 -6.22
C ASN A 48 13.00 6.44 -7.09
N MET A 49 12.35 6.47 -8.25
CA MET A 49 12.38 5.36 -9.21
C MET A 49 13.71 5.26 -9.98
N ALA A 50 14.61 6.25 -9.89
CA ALA A 50 15.92 6.19 -10.56
C ALA A 50 16.89 5.21 -9.89
N GLU A 51 16.63 4.82 -8.64
CA GLU A 51 17.38 3.78 -7.92
C GLU A 51 16.87 2.37 -8.26
N ALA A 52 15.66 2.25 -8.83
CA ALA A 52 15.09 0.97 -9.18
C ALA A 52 15.75 0.38 -10.44
N VAL A 53 16.04 -0.93 -10.40
CA VAL A 53 16.54 -1.68 -11.57
C VAL A 53 15.53 -1.65 -12.71
N GLU A 54 14.24 -1.71 -12.39
CA GLU A 54 13.14 -1.47 -13.31
C GLU A 54 12.43 -0.18 -12.89
N SER A 55 12.58 0.87 -13.69
CA SER A 55 12.06 2.20 -13.39
C SER A 55 10.71 2.47 -14.08
N ASP A 56 10.29 1.61 -15.02
CA ASP A 56 9.02 1.79 -15.71
C ASP A 56 7.83 1.36 -14.85
N ILE A 57 7.03 2.36 -14.46
CA ILE A 57 5.78 2.19 -13.70
C ILE A 57 4.53 2.44 -14.57
N SER A 58 4.67 2.43 -15.90
CA SER A 58 3.60 2.76 -16.86
C SER A 58 3.03 1.53 -17.59
N ARG A 59 3.58 0.34 -17.35
CA ARG A 59 3.29 -0.89 -18.09
C ARG A 59 2.07 -1.68 -17.59
#